data_AF-A0A3B9A2J8-F1
#
_entry.id   AF-A0A3B9A2J8-F1
#
_cell.length_a   1.000
_cell.length_b   1.000
_cell.length_c   1.000
_cell.angle_alpha   90.00
_cell.angle_beta   90.00
_cell.angle_gamma   90.00
#
_symmetry.space_group_name_H-M   'P 1'
#
loop_
_entity.id
_entity.type
_entity.pdbx_description
1 polymer ?
#
loop_
_entity_poly.entity_id
_entity_poly.type
_entity_poly.pdbx_seq_one_letter_code
_entity_poly.pdbx_strand_id
1 'polypeptide(L)'
;MRQATPAIITGTTGKPFFRNKDPSIPKLKTRFRFYINKTLLLFTLAVMCAFILAESSAKPEISGGFWKDQINEFLPTSVTILDSPAVIFLPIIVNATKNINIYYVSPSGLDSNPGTFTQPWRTISKAARTVKAGDVVYIRGGTYVEAVEISTAGTADALIQFSAYPGETVILDGNNRLPSSYTALLSLRGSWIKVEGLEIRNSKYMGVGLFGKHDWANNLNVHHSQHVGVLINGDYGLVENSQIWRNSLDNEFNKAEIHDAGISAARDQTDRLTEYAIIRGNTVWENWGEGISTFEASHTTIENNISHDNLTANIYISDATYVECIRNFVFMKTESYIFGYDAHVGIMLGDEKYQPPSAHIKIFNNLAYNNHRNFYWWRGVQGGGMNDVLIAYNTFVNSFDTAGVVIGNGSHTSVRFYNNIIQQDGNLPIILASPSAGITYSNNLWSKTPVSNVISPVDVIADPLLEKTGLPTDPQWFKLQAGSPAINKALPLTEVTRDFENFSRGSQPDIGAMEYRP
;
A
#
# COMPACT_ATOMS: atom_id res chain seq x y z
N MET A 1 -20.85 6.70 39.66
CA MET A 1 -22.27 7.08 39.86
C MET A 1 -22.44 8.58 39.65
N ARG A 2 -22.88 8.98 38.46
CA ARG A 2 -23.68 10.19 38.17
C ARG A 2 -24.21 10.00 36.75
N GLN A 3 -25.53 9.83 36.66
CA GLN A 3 -26.31 9.65 35.44
C GLN A 3 -26.43 10.98 34.70
N ALA A 4 -26.42 10.94 33.37
CA ALA A 4 -27.04 11.95 32.53
C ALA A 4 -27.82 11.24 31.41
N THR A 5 -29.12 11.46 31.43
CA THR A 5 -30.14 10.99 30.49
C THR A 5 -30.04 11.77 29.16
N PRO A 6 -30.30 11.15 27.99
CA PRO A 6 -30.23 11.84 26.70
C PRO A 6 -31.54 12.55 26.37
N ALA A 7 -31.44 13.78 25.85
CA ALA A 7 -32.57 14.55 25.33
C ALA A 7 -32.90 14.14 23.89
N ILE A 8 -34.18 13.84 23.68
CA ILE A 8 -34.84 13.57 22.41
C ILE A 8 -35.16 14.92 21.75
N ILE A 9 -34.78 15.12 20.48
CA ILE A 9 -35.38 16.14 19.61
C ILE A 9 -35.91 15.47 18.36
N THR A 10 -37.21 15.60 18.18
CA THR A 10 -38.02 15.13 17.05
C THR A 10 -38.09 16.16 15.92
N GLY A 11 -37.84 15.70 14.69
CA GLY A 11 -38.55 16.03 13.44
C GLY A 11 -38.51 17.46 12.88
N THR A 12 -38.10 17.62 11.61
CA THR A 12 -39.04 17.73 10.46
C THR A 12 -38.34 18.04 9.11
N THR A 13 -38.66 17.20 8.11
CA THR A 13 -38.91 17.45 6.67
C THR A 13 -38.07 18.44 5.84
N GLY A 14 -37.43 17.92 4.77
CA GLY A 14 -37.00 18.70 3.60
C GLY A 14 -36.46 17.83 2.45
N LYS A 15 -37.07 17.91 1.26
CA LYS A 15 -36.89 17.07 0.06
C LYS A 15 -35.51 17.23 -0.64
N PRO A 16 -35.09 16.26 -1.50
CA PRO A 16 -33.80 16.30 -2.19
C PRO A 16 -33.82 17.24 -3.41
N PHE A 17 -32.79 18.08 -3.53
CA PHE A 17 -32.54 18.92 -4.71
C PHE A 17 -31.72 18.16 -5.75
N PHE A 18 -32.27 17.99 -6.95
CA PHE A 18 -31.52 17.61 -8.15
C PHE A 18 -31.49 18.77 -9.14
N ARG A 19 -30.30 18.94 -9.75
CA ARG A 19 -29.96 19.64 -11.01
C ARG A 19 -30.05 21.16 -11.04
N ASN A 20 -28.87 21.78 -11.19
CA ASN A 20 -28.67 22.72 -12.27
C ASN A 20 -27.31 22.50 -12.94
N LYS A 21 -27.31 22.57 -14.27
CA LYS A 21 -26.16 22.37 -15.18
C LYS A 21 -25.33 23.65 -15.23
N ASP A 22 -24.03 23.55 -14.99
CA ASP A 22 -23.06 24.60 -15.33
C ASP A 22 -22.32 24.21 -16.65
N PRO A 23 -22.33 25.05 -17.71
CA PRO A 23 -21.75 24.74 -19.01
C PRO A 23 -20.31 25.26 -19.20
N SER A 24 -19.41 25.04 -18.24
CA SER A 24 -18.04 25.61 -18.28
C SER A 24 -16.86 24.62 -18.13
N ILE A 25 -17.03 23.33 -18.48
CA ILE A 25 -15.93 22.34 -18.45
C ILE A 25 -15.34 22.09 -19.85
N PRO A 26 -14.02 22.29 -20.08
CA PRO A 26 -13.36 21.91 -21.33
C PRO A 26 -13.37 20.39 -21.53
N LYS A 27 -13.74 19.94 -22.74
CA LYS A 27 -13.70 18.52 -23.13
C LYS A 27 -12.26 17.97 -23.08
N LEU A 28 -11.94 17.18 -22.06
CA LEU A 28 -10.73 16.33 -22.05
C LEU A 28 -10.86 15.29 -23.18
N LYS A 29 -10.03 15.42 -24.23
CA LYS A 29 -9.76 14.34 -25.19
C LYS A 29 -8.74 13.40 -24.56
N THR A 30 -9.20 12.44 -23.77
CA THR A 30 -8.34 11.35 -23.28
C THR A 30 -8.08 10.37 -24.42
N ARG A 31 -6.87 10.39 -24.98
CA ARG A 31 -6.39 9.33 -25.89
C ARG A 31 -6.00 8.12 -25.04
N PHE A 32 -6.85 7.10 -25.02
CA PHE A 32 -6.47 5.78 -24.51
C PHE A 32 -5.42 5.16 -25.43
N ARG A 33 -4.19 4.99 -24.93
CA ARG A 33 -3.21 4.09 -25.54
C ARG A 33 -3.41 2.71 -24.92
N PHE A 34 -3.95 1.77 -25.71
CA PHE A 34 -3.91 0.35 -25.37
C PHE A 34 -2.47 -0.14 -25.47
N TYR A 35 -1.90 -0.63 -24.36
CA TYR A 35 -0.71 -1.49 -24.40
C TYR A 35 -1.18 -2.89 -24.82
N ILE A 36 -1.24 -3.12 -26.13
CA ILE A 36 -1.34 -4.48 -26.67
C ILE A 36 0.07 -5.06 -26.63
N ASN A 37 0.21 -6.23 -26.02
CA ASN A 37 1.45 -6.99 -25.98
C ASN A 37 1.96 -7.21 -27.41
N LYS A 38 3.09 -6.58 -27.78
CA LYS A 38 3.65 -6.61 -29.15
C LYS A 38 3.81 -8.05 -29.67
N THR A 39 4.11 -8.99 -28.79
CA THR A 39 4.30 -10.40 -29.11
C THR A 39 3.01 -11.06 -29.59
N LEU A 40 1.86 -10.67 -29.02
CA LEU A 40 0.55 -11.21 -29.39
C LEU A 40 0.09 -10.66 -30.75
N LEU A 41 0.33 -9.37 -31.01
CA LEU A 41 -0.01 -8.75 -32.30
C LEU A 41 0.83 -9.33 -33.46
N LEU A 42 2.13 -9.54 -33.23
CA LEU A 42 3.04 -10.16 -34.20
C LEU A 42 2.66 -11.62 -34.51
N PHE A 43 2.22 -12.37 -33.50
CA PHE A 43 1.78 -13.76 -33.70
C PHE A 43 0.49 -13.84 -34.53
N THR A 44 -0.49 -12.97 -34.26
CA THR A 44 -1.75 -12.94 -35.03
C THR A 44 -1.53 -12.49 -36.48
N LEU A 45 -0.60 -11.56 -36.73
CA LEU A 45 -0.21 -11.14 -38.08
C LEU A 45 0.54 -12.26 -38.83
N ALA A 46 1.42 -13.01 -38.16
CA ALA A 46 2.13 -14.13 -38.77
C ALA A 46 1.18 -15.27 -39.19
N VAL A 47 0.18 -15.58 -38.34
CA VAL A 47 -0.84 -16.59 -38.66
C VAL A 47 -1.76 -16.12 -39.80
N MET A 48 -2.14 -14.84 -39.84
CA MET A 48 -2.90 -14.29 -40.97
C MET A 48 -2.10 -14.30 -42.28
N CYS A 49 -0.81 -13.96 -42.25
CA CYS A 49 0.05 -14.03 -43.44
C CYS A 49 0.24 -15.47 -43.94
N ALA A 50 0.35 -16.46 -43.03
CA ALA A 50 0.47 -17.87 -43.39
C ALA A 50 -0.81 -18.40 -44.06
N PHE A 51 -1.99 -17.94 -43.63
CA PHE A 51 -3.27 -18.27 -44.28
C PHE A 51 -3.42 -17.62 -45.67
N ILE A 52 -2.98 -16.36 -45.83
CA ILE A 52 -3.06 -15.64 -47.12
C ILE A 52 -2.08 -16.22 -48.16
N LEU A 53 -0.94 -16.75 -47.72
CA LEU A 53 0.06 -17.38 -48.60
C LEU A 53 -0.29 -18.82 -49.02
N ALA A 54 -1.20 -19.50 -48.31
CA ALA A 54 -1.65 -20.85 -48.66
C ALA A 54 -2.70 -20.87 -49.81
N GLU A 55 -3.33 -19.74 -50.12
CA GLU A 55 -4.46 -19.69 -51.09
C GLU A 55 -4.20 -18.87 -52.36
N SER A 56 -3.00 -18.32 -52.60
CA SER A 56 -2.76 -17.52 -53.81
C SER A 56 -1.44 -17.87 -54.54
N SER A 57 -1.56 -18.21 -55.82
CA SER A 57 -0.43 -18.37 -56.76
C SER A 57 0.08 -17.03 -57.31
N ALA A 58 -0.13 -15.92 -56.60
CA ALA A 58 0.23 -14.58 -57.04
C ALA A 58 0.96 -13.82 -55.93
N LYS A 59 2.18 -13.33 -56.24
CA LYS A 59 2.94 -12.44 -55.36
C LYS A 59 2.26 -11.06 -55.28
N PRO A 60 1.92 -10.53 -54.09
CA PRO A 60 1.53 -9.14 -53.98
C PRO A 60 2.78 -8.25 -53.86
N GLU A 61 2.96 -7.31 -54.79
CA GLU A 61 3.86 -6.18 -54.61
C GLU A 61 3.21 -5.15 -53.68
N ILE A 62 3.90 -4.77 -52.60
CA ILE A 62 3.49 -3.69 -51.71
C ILE A 62 4.19 -2.41 -52.13
N SER A 63 3.44 -1.45 -52.69
CA SER A 63 3.93 -0.10 -53.00
C SER A 63 3.66 0.88 -51.85
N GLY A 64 4.74 1.41 -51.25
CA GLY A 64 4.76 2.68 -50.49
C GLY A 64 4.56 2.58 -48.98
N GLY A 65 5.60 2.90 -48.20
CA GLY A 65 5.51 3.17 -46.75
C GLY A 65 6.76 2.81 -45.93
N PHE A 66 6.99 3.55 -44.84
CA PHE A 66 8.14 3.62 -43.92
C PHE A 66 8.54 2.31 -43.19
N TRP A 67 8.12 1.14 -43.68
CA TRP A 67 8.30 -0.17 -43.06
C TRP A 67 9.09 -1.18 -43.92
N LYS A 68 9.76 -0.72 -44.98
CA LYS A 68 10.48 -1.63 -45.91
C LYS A 68 11.74 -2.26 -45.28
N ASP A 69 12.35 -1.60 -44.30
CA ASP A 69 13.68 -2.01 -43.81
C ASP A 69 13.64 -2.92 -42.56
N GLN A 70 12.50 -3.06 -41.88
CA GLN A 70 12.38 -3.92 -40.67
C GLN A 70 11.68 -5.27 -40.90
N ILE A 71 11.16 -5.53 -42.10
CA ILE A 71 10.45 -6.79 -42.43
C ILE A 71 11.34 -7.79 -43.19
N ASN A 72 12.41 -7.31 -43.85
CA ASN A 72 13.29 -8.18 -44.64
C ASN A 72 14.26 -9.05 -43.81
N GLU A 73 14.37 -8.84 -42.50
CA GLU A 73 15.26 -9.64 -41.63
C GLU A 73 14.63 -10.96 -41.14
N PHE A 74 13.32 -11.15 -41.36
CA PHE A 74 12.57 -12.33 -40.89
C PHE A 74 11.90 -13.15 -42.01
N LEU A 75 12.23 -12.89 -43.28
CA LEU A 75 11.76 -13.71 -44.39
C LEU A 75 12.81 -14.79 -44.71
N PRO A 76 12.45 -16.09 -44.67
CA PRO A 76 13.37 -17.15 -45.11
C PRO A 76 13.70 -16.96 -46.60
N THR A 77 14.99 -16.86 -46.93
CA THR A 77 15.49 -16.56 -48.28
C THR A 77 15.42 -17.74 -49.26
N SER A 78 14.99 -18.92 -48.81
CA SER A 78 14.62 -20.03 -49.68
C SER A 78 13.76 -21.05 -48.93
N VAL A 79 12.65 -21.48 -49.53
CA VAL A 79 11.91 -22.68 -49.12
C VAL A 79 12.37 -23.81 -50.03
N THR A 80 13.12 -24.76 -49.47
CA THR A 80 13.46 -26.01 -50.18
C THR A 80 12.27 -26.96 -50.04
N ILE A 81 11.56 -27.21 -51.15
CA ILE A 81 10.56 -28.27 -51.18
C ILE A 81 11.34 -29.59 -51.30
N LEU A 82 11.32 -30.39 -50.25
CA LEU A 82 11.83 -31.77 -50.28
C LEU A 82 10.80 -32.63 -51.01
N ASP A 83 11.15 -33.08 -52.22
CA ASP A 83 10.42 -34.15 -52.92
C ASP A 83 10.66 -35.48 -52.19
N SER A 84 9.86 -35.75 -51.17
CA SER A 84 9.79 -37.05 -50.51
C SER A 84 8.38 -37.28 -49.98
N PRO A 85 7.76 -38.46 -50.19
CA PRO A 85 6.42 -38.78 -49.70
C PRO A 85 6.42 -39.12 -48.19
N ALA A 86 7.31 -38.52 -47.41
CA ALA A 86 7.32 -38.68 -45.97
C ALA A 86 6.27 -37.74 -45.35
N VAL A 87 5.16 -38.31 -44.88
CA VAL A 87 4.17 -37.61 -44.04
C VAL A 87 4.88 -37.15 -42.77
N ILE A 88 5.27 -35.87 -42.73
CA ILE A 88 5.76 -35.24 -41.51
C ILE A 88 4.55 -34.97 -40.62
N PHE A 89 4.32 -35.82 -39.63
CA PHE A 89 3.49 -35.45 -38.48
C PHE A 89 4.24 -34.37 -37.70
N LEU A 90 3.98 -33.10 -38.00
CA LEU A 90 4.30 -32.02 -37.08
C LEU A 90 3.37 -32.18 -35.87
N PRO A 91 3.89 -32.41 -34.66
CA PRO A 91 3.06 -32.28 -33.48
C PRO A 91 2.57 -30.84 -33.44
N ILE A 92 1.28 -30.64 -33.70
CA ILE A 92 0.62 -29.38 -33.35
C ILE A 92 0.73 -29.33 -31.83
N ILE A 93 1.72 -28.60 -31.32
CA ILE A 93 1.75 -28.18 -29.93
C ILE A 93 0.59 -27.18 -29.82
N VAL A 94 -0.60 -27.70 -29.55
CA VAL A 94 -1.70 -26.90 -29.07
C VAL A 94 -1.22 -26.42 -27.71
N ASN A 95 -0.67 -25.21 -27.64
CA ASN A 95 -0.59 -24.50 -26.38
C ASN A 95 -2.02 -24.44 -25.86
N ALA A 96 -2.32 -25.26 -24.86
CA ALA A 96 -3.61 -25.23 -24.21
C ALA A 96 -3.81 -23.81 -23.70
N THR A 97 -4.66 -23.04 -24.36
CA THR A 97 -5.16 -21.79 -23.80
C THR A 97 -5.81 -22.18 -22.50
N LYS A 98 -5.18 -21.86 -21.37
CA LYS A 98 -5.69 -22.17 -20.05
C LYS A 98 -7.09 -21.57 -19.96
N ASN A 99 -8.11 -22.43 -19.96
CA ASN A 99 -9.50 -21.98 -19.90
C ASN A 99 -9.72 -21.29 -18.57
N ILE A 100 -9.92 -19.97 -18.61
CA ILE A 100 -10.36 -19.18 -17.46
C ILE A 100 -11.84 -19.48 -17.28
N ASN A 101 -12.22 -20.16 -16.19
CA ASN A 101 -13.63 -20.30 -15.85
C ASN A 101 -14.08 -19.07 -15.07
N ILE A 102 -15.27 -18.57 -15.39
CA ILE A 102 -15.88 -17.43 -14.71
C ILE A 102 -17.10 -17.93 -13.94
N TYR A 103 -17.11 -17.65 -12.64
CA TYR A 103 -18.19 -18.00 -11.73
C TYR A 103 -18.83 -16.76 -11.11
N TYR A 104 -20.06 -16.93 -10.64
CA TYR A 104 -20.85 -15.87 -10.04
C TYR A 104 -21.43 -16.31 -8.70
N VAL A 105 -21.37 -15.42 -7.72
CA VAL A 105 -21.98 -15.55 -6.40
C VAL A 105 -23.01 -14.44 -6.22
N SER A 106 -24.18 -14.71 -5.66
CA SER A 106 -25.22 -13.71 -5.36
C SER A 106 -25.99 -14.11 -4.11
N PRO A 107 -26.45 -13.17 -3.24
CA PRO A 107 -27.26 -13.52 -2.08
C PRO A 107 -28.59 -14.20 -2.44
N SER A 108 -29.08 -13.98 -3.68
CA SER A 108 -30.28 -14.60 -4.25
C SER A 108 -30.04 -15.94 -4.96
N GLY A 109 -28.79 -16.38 -5.05
CA GLY A 109 -28.41 -17.64 -5.69
C GLY A 109 -28.70 -18.88 -4.85
N LEU A 110 -28.24 -20.04 -5.33
CA LEU A 110 -28.30 -21.32 -4.62
C LEU A 110 -26.96 -22.05 -4.78
N ASP A 111 -26.40 -22.61 -3.70
CA ASP A 111 -25.09 -23.29 -3.75
C ASP A 111 -25.12 -24.61 -4.53
N SER A 112 -26.31 -25.11 -4.88
CA SER A 112 -26.52 -26.23 -5.80
C SER A 112 -26.44 -25.83 -7.28
N ASN A 113 -26.46 -24.52 -7.59
CA ASN A 113 -26.35 -24.03 -8.96
C ASN A 113 -24.94 -24.28 -9.53
N PRO A 114 -24.77 -24.23 -10.86
CA PRO A 114 -23.46 -24.36 -11.48
C PRO A 114 -22.53 -23.15 -11.30
N GLY A 115 -23.00 -22.04 -10.72
CA GLY A 115 -22.21 -20.82 -10.55
C GLY A 115 -22.14 -19.95 -11.80
N THR A 116 -23.08 -20.10 -12.74
CA THR A 116 -23.18 -19.25 -13.94
C THR A 116 -23.84 -17.91 -13.62
N PHE A 117 -23.80 -16.96 -14.56
CA PHE A 117 -24.41 -15.64 -14.34
C PHE A 117 -25.92 -15.70 -14.02
N THR A 118 -26.66 -16.60 -14.70
CA THR A 118 -28.11 -16.77 -14.51
C THR A 118 -28.46 -17.75 -13.38
N GLN A 119 -27.51 -18.60 -12.99
CA GLN A 119 -27.64 -19.52 -11.86
C GLN A 119 -26.40 -19.39 -10.96
N PRO A 120 -26.26 -18.28 -10.22
CA PRO A 120 -25.11 -18.04 -9.37
C PRO A 120 -25.16 -18.93 -8.12
N TRP A 121 -23.99 -19.18 -7.52
CA TRP A 121 -23.91 -19.71 -6.16
C TRP A 121 -24.46 -18.68 -5.16
N ARG A 122 -24.84 -19.15 -3.96
CA ARG A 122 -25.38 -18.27 -2.93
C ARG A 122 -24.30 -17.65 -2.06
N THR A 123 -23.28 -18.44 -1.72
CA THR A 123 -22.26 -18.07 -0.72
C THR A 123 -20.89 -17.90 -1.35
N ILE A 124 -20.09 -16.99 -0.80
CA ILE A 124 -18.68 -16.83 -1.15
C ILE A 124 -17.92 -18.08 -0.70
N SER A 125 -18.29 -18.67 0.45
CA SER A 125 -17.73 -19.95 0.93
C SER A 125 -17.90 -21.11 -0.05
N LYS A 126 -19.00 -21.14 -0.83
CA LYS A 126 -19.17 -22.14 -1.89
C LYS A 126 -18.13 -21.95 -2.98
N ALA A 127 -17.90 -20.73 -3.44
CA ALA A 127 -16.87 -20.43 -4.43
C ALA A 127 -15.46 -20.75 -3.90
N ALA A 128 -15.15 -20.31 -2.67
CA ALA A 128 -13.86 -20.49 -2.01
C ALA A 128 -13.35 -21.95 -1.97
N ARG A 129 -14.28 -22.91 -1.85
CA ARG A 129 -14.00 -24.35 -1.82
C ARG A 129 -14.08 -25.05 -3.19
N THR A 130 -14.52 -24.36 -4.23
CA THR A 130 -14.83 -24.97 -5.54
C THR A 130 -13.83 -24.58 -6.62
N VAL A 131 -13.41 -23.32 -6.65
CA VAL A 131 -12.57 -22.78 -7.71
C VAL A 131 -11.16 -23.38 -7.72
N LYS A 132 -10.51 -23.30 -8.88
CA LYS A 132 -9.17 -23.83 -9.15
C LYS A 132 -8.28 -22.73 -9.72
N ALA A 133 -6.98 -23.01 -9.79
CA ALA A 133 -5.98 -22.10 -10.34
C ALA A 133 -6.37 -21.53 -11.71
N GLY A 134 -6.52 -20.20 -11.77
CA GLY A 134 -6.90 -19.45 -12.98
C GLY A 134 -8.37 -19.09 -13.09
N ASP A 135 -9.23 -19.58 -12.19
CA ASP A 135 -10.64 -19.21 -12.17
C ASP A 135 -10.86 -17.79 -11.63
N VAL A 136 -11.95 -17.17 -12.08
CA VAL A 136 -12.40 -15.84 -11.65
C VAL A 136 -13.81 -15.96 -11.06
N VAL A 137 -14.01 -15.36 -9.89
CA VAL A 137 -15.30 -15.28 -9.20
C VAL A 137 -15.74 -13.83 -9.15
N TYR A 138 -16.87 -13.52 -9.80
CA TYR A 138 -17.55 -12.24 -9.62
C TYR A 138 -18.64 -12.36 -8.56
N ILE A 139 -18.51 -11.58 -7.50
CA ILE A 139 -19.45 -11.55 -6.38
C ILE A 139 -20.44 -10.43 -6.62
N ARG A 140 -21.72 -10.77 -6.78
CA ARG A 140 -22.81 -9.80 -6.97
C ARG A 140 -23.09 -9.06 -5.68
N GLY A 141 -23.58 -7.83 -5.81
CA GLY A 141 -23.85 -6.92 -4.72
C GLY A 141 -24.87 -7.44 -3.71
N GLY A 142 -24.67 -7.00 -2.47
CA GLY A 142 -25.46 -7.38 -1.31
C GLY A 142 -24.59 -7.80 -0.13
N THR A 143 -25.27 -8.14 0.96
CA THR A 143 -24.63 -8.51 2.23
C THR A 143 -24.53 -10.02 2.36
N TYR A 144 -23.32 -10.50 2.62
CA TYR A 144 -22.97 -11.88 2.92
C TYR A 144 -22.57 -11.97 4.39
N VAL A 145 -23.41 -12.63 5.19
CA VAL A 145 -23.12 -12.87 6.61
C VAL A 145 -22.51 -14.26 6.75
N GLU A 146 -21.20 -14.34 6.54
CA GLU A 146 -20.42 -15.57 6.61
C GLU A 146 -18.97 -15.27 7.01
N ALA A 147 -18.26 -16.29 7.50
CA ALA A 147 -16.80 -16.26 7.58
C ALA A 147 -16.25 -17.10 6.43
N VAL A 148 -15.36 -16.52 5.63
CA VAL A 148 -14.86 -17.12 4.39
C VAL A 148 -13.42 -17.54 4.58
N GLU A 149 -13.14 -18.80 4.28
CA GLU A 149 -11.78 -19.32 4.15
C GLU A 149 -11.56 -19.80 2.71
N ILE A 150 -10.59 -19.18 2.03
CA ILE A 150 -10.13 -19.58 0.70
C ILE A 150 -8.89 -20.45 0.89
N SER A 151 -9.09 -21.77 0.88
CA SER A 151 -8.02 -22.77 1.02
C SER A 151 -7.54 -23.34 -0.32
N THR A 152 -8.19 -22.96 -1.42
CA THR A 152 -7.77 -23.28 -2.78
C THR A 152 -6.57 -22.44 -3.19
N ALA A 153 -5.65 -23.00 -3.96
CA ALA A 153 -4.42 -22.32 -4.36
C ALA A 153 -4.35 -22.13 -5.88
N GLY A 154 -3.95 -20.93 -6.28
CA GLY A 154 -3.50 -20.62 -7.62
C GLY A 154 -2.05 -21.06 -7.84
N THR A 155 -1.48 -20.53 -8.92
CA THR A 155 -0.06 -20.68 -9.27
C THR A 155 0.44 -19.35 -9.81
N ALA A 156 1.76 -19.16 -9.92
CA ALA A 156 2.36 -17.97 -10.53
C ALA A 156 1.75 -17.64 -11.91
N ASP A 157 1.46 -18.67 -12.72
CA ASP A 157 0.88 -18.50 -14.06
C ASP A 157 -0.66 -18.50 -14.08
N ALA A 158 -1.31 -18.65 -12.92
CA ALA A 158 -2.77 -18.68 -12.82
C ALA A 158 -3.27 -18.40 -11.41
N LEU A 159 -3.36 -17.10 -11.14
CA LEU A 159 -3.99 -16.51 -9.98
C LEU A 159 -5.47 -16.89 -9.89
N ILE A 160 -5.96 -17.18 -8.69
CA ILE A 160 -7.40 -17.26 -8.42
C ILE A 160 -7.88 -15.85 -8.06
N GLN A 161 -8.98 -15.39 -8.66
CA GLN A 161 -9.48 -14.04 -8.44
C GLN A 161 -10.90 -14.04 -7.84
N PHE A 162 -11.10 -13.29 -6.77
CA PHE A 162 -12.41 -12.97 -6.21
C PHE A 162 -12.61 -11.46 -6.31
N SER A 163 -13.60 -11.03 -7.09
CA SER A 163 -13.82 -9.60 -7.33
C SER A 163 -15.28 -9.25 -7.11
N ALA A 164 -15.54 -8.07 -6.54
CA ALA A 164 -16.87 -7.48 -6.61
C ALA A 164 -17.29 -7.34 -8.08
N TYR A 165 -18.55 -7.63 -8.37
CA TYR A 165 -19.11 -7.46 -9.70
C TYR A 165 -19.08 -5.96 -10.06
N PRO A 166 -18.63 -5.57 -11.26
CA PRO A 166 -18.44 -4.17 -11.62
C PRO A 166 -19.69 -3.30 -11.37
N GLY A 167 -19.51 -2.23 -10.59
CA GLY A 167 -20.59 -1.29 -10.26
C GLY A 167 -21.54 -1.75 -9.15
N GLU A 168 -21.31 -2.91 -8.53
CA GLU A 168 -22.09 -3.41 -7.40
C GLU A 168 -21.29 -3.37 -6.10
N THR A 169 -21.96 -3.15 -4.96
CA THR A 169 -21.33 -3.14 -3.62
C THR A 169 -21.48 -4.49 -2.96
N VAL A 170 -20.37 -5.16 -2.67
CA VAL A 170 -20.31 -6.45 -1.98
C VAL A 170 -19.86 -6.23 -0.54
N ILE A 171 -20.66 -6.69 0.42
CA ILE A 171 -20.37 -6.57 1.85
C ILE A 171 -20.22 -7.96 2.45
N LEU A 172 -19.04 -8.28 2.97
CA LEU A 172 -18.81 -9.41 3.86
C LEU A 172 -18.92 -8.92 5.31
N ASP A 173 -19.98 -9.34 6.00
CA ASP A 173 -20.36 -8.81 7.31
C ASP A 173 -20.23 -9.89 8.39
N GLY A 174 -19.33 -9.68 9.34
CA GLY A 174 -19.15 -10.58 10.48
C GLY A 174 -20.28 -10.48 11.51
N ASN A 175 -21.13 -9.45 11.41
CA ASN A 175 -22.24 -9.15 12.31
C ASN A 175 -21.84 -9.18 13.80
N ASN A 176 -20.60 -8.79 14.10
CA ASN A 176 -19.96 -8.82 15.42
C ASN A 176 -19.97 -10.20 16.11
N ARG A 177 -20.13 -11.27 15.33
CA ARG A 177 -20.27 -12.65 15.83
C ARG A 177 -19.35 -13.64 15.12
N LEU A 178 -19.00 -13.36 13.88
CA LEU A 178 -18.11 -14.16 13.04
C LEU A 178 -16.75 -13.47 12.91
N PRO A 179 -15.65 -14.24 12.80
CA PRO A 179 -15.60 -15.71 12.89
C PRO A 179 -15.79 -16.23 14.33
N SER A 180 -16.09 -17.53 14.49
CA SER A 180 -16.37 -18.15 15.81
C SER A 180 -15.12 -18.50 16.61
N SER A 181 -13.93 -18.42 16.00
CA SER A 181 -12.62 -18.64 16.59
C SER A 181 -11.68 -17.51 16.17
N TYR A 182 -10.54 -17.40 16.86
CA TYR A 182 -9.53 -16.37 16.58
C TYR A 182 -8.90 -16.58 15.19
N THR A 183 -9.42 -15.90 14.17
CA THR A 183 -8.98 -15.89 12.77
C THR A 183 -9.55 -14.66 12.05
N ALA A 184 -9.26 -14.49 10.77
CA ALA A 184 -9.87 -13.43 9.95
C ALA A 184 -11.26 -13.79 9.42
N LEU A 185 -12.13 -12.80 9.29
CA LEU A 185 -13.45 -12.93 8.65
C LEU A 185 -13.31 -13.36 7.18
N LEU A 186 -12.30 -12.84 6.50
CA LEU A 186 -11.83 -13.31 5.21
C LEU A 186 -10.39 -13.85 5.35
N SER A 187 -10.24 -15.17 5.31
CA SER A 187 -8.95 -15.85 5.45
C SER A 187 -8.49 -16.42 4.10
N LEU A 188 -7.36 -15.93 3.58
CA LEU A 188 -6.67 -16.51 2.42
C LEU A 188 -5.60 -17.45 2.95
N ARG A 189 -5.87 -18.76 2.89
CA ARG A 189 -4.94 -19.82 3.34
C ARG A 189 -4.30 -20.60 2.20
N GLY A 190 -4.90 -20.57 1.02
CA GLY A 190 -4.22 -20.96 -0.22
C GLY A 190 -3.18 -19.92 -0.60
N SER A 191 -2.56 -20.04 -1.78
CA SER A 191 -1.56 -19.09 -2.28
C SER A 191 -1.93 -18.63 -3.68
N TRP A 192 -1.40 -17.50 -4.12
CA TRP A 192 -1.75 -16.89 -5.42
C TRP A 192 -3.26 -16.61 -5.53
N ILE A 193 -3.82 -15.99 -4.50
CA ILE A 193 -5.21 -15.53 -4.46
C ILE A 193 -5.24 -14.01 -4.48
N LYS A 194 -6.08 -13.43 -5.32
CA LYS A 194 -6.40 -11.99 -5.28
C LYS A 194 -7.85 -11.77 -4.90
N VAL A 195 -8.07 -10.91 -3.91
CA VAL A 195 -9.40 -10.40 -3.55
C VAL A 195 -9.47 -8.90 -3.83
N GLU A 196 -10.55 -8.46 -4.48
CA GLU A 196 -10.69 -7.06 -4.89
C GLU A 196 -12.11 -6.48 -4.78
N GLY A 197 -12.21 -5.24 -4.28
CA GLY A 197 -13.43 -4.44 -4.37
C GLY A 197 -14.50 -4.73 -3.33
N LEU A 198 -14.17 -5.42 -2.23
CA LEU A 198 -15.12 -5.80 -1.18
C LEU A 198 -15.10 -4.81 -0.01
N GLU A 199 -16.26 -4.62 0.62
CA GLU A 199 -16.37 -4.12 1.99
C GLU A 199 -16.34 -5.31 2.95
N ILE A 200 -15.46 -5.27 3.96
CA ILE A 200 -15.33 -6.28 5.00
C ILE A 200 -15.52 -5.58 6.34
N ARG A 201 -16.54 -5.99 7.12
CA ARG A 201 -16.87 -5.28 8.35
C ARG A 201 -17.37 -6.12 9.50
N ASN A 202 -17.38 -5.51 10.70
CA ASN A 202 -17.96 -6.05 11.92
C ASN A 202 -17.42 -7.45 12.27
N SER A 203 -16.12 -7.68 12.02
CA SER A 203 -15.48 -8.94 12.38
C SER A 203 -15.34 -9.02 13.90
N LYS A 204 -15.68 -10.18 14.46
CA LYS A 204 -15.42 -10.51 15.87
C LYS A 204 -13.93 -10.61 16.19
N TYR A 205 -13.09 -10.83 15.18
CA TYR A 205 -11.64 -10.92 15.33
C TYR A 205 -10.97 -10.07 14.24
N MET A 206 -10.13 -10.66 13.39
CA MET A 206 -9.42 -9.92 12.33
C MET A 206 -10.34 -9.69 11.13
N GLY A 207 -10.12 -8.62 10.37
CA GLY A 207 -10.88 -8.37 9.14
C GLY A 207 -10.48 -9.32 8.02
N VAL A 208 -9.25 -9.17 7.53
CA VAL A 208 -8.67 -9.95 6.42
C VAL A 208 -7.32 -10.52 6.83
N GLY A 209 -7.05 -11.78 6.47
CA GLY A 209 -5.79 -12.45 6.73
C GLY A 209 -5.21 -13.05 5.46
N LEU A 210 -4.00 -12.63 5.08
CA LEU A 210 -3.20 -13.19 4.00
C LEU A 210 -2.23 -14.19 4.64
N PHE A 211 -2.67 -15.43 4.80
CA PHE A 211 -1.92 -16.49 5.48
C PHE A 211 -1.11 -17.36 4.53
N GLY A 212 -1.45 -17.40 3.24
CA GLY A 212 -0.61 -18.04 2.24
C GLY A 212 0.32 -17.05 1.54
N LYS A 213 1.05 -17.59 0.55
CA LYS A 213 2.11 -16.86 -0.14
C LYS A 213 1.59 -16.21 -1.42
N HIS A 214 2.11 -15.03 -1.75
CA HIS A 214 1.73 -14.27 -2.96
C HIS A 214 0.23 -13.94 -3.05
N ASP A 215 -0.40 -13.68 -1.90
CA ASP A 215 -1.81 -13.30 -1.82
C ASP A 215 -2.00 -11.78 -1.84
N TRP A 216 -3.05 -11.31 -2.52
CA TRP A 216 -3.25 -9.90 -2.84
C TRP A 216 -4.61 -9.42 -2.33
N ALA A 217 -4.62 -8.36 -1.53
CA ALA A 217 -5.80 -7.61 -1.13
C ALA A 217 -5.75 -6.23 -1.79
N ASN A 218 -6.64 -5.98 -2.76
CA ASN A 218 -6.64 -4.76 -3.55
C ASN A 218 -7.98 -4.03 -3.45
N ASN A 219 -7.98 -2.71 -3.29
CA ASN A 219 -9.21 -1.90 -3.30
C ASN A 219 -10.29 -2.45 -2.33
N LEU A 220 -9.89 -2.80 -1.12
CA LEU A 220 -10.80 -3.24 -0.07
C LEU A 220 -11.20 -2.07 0.83
N ASN A 221 -12.38 -2.17 1.44
CA ASN A 221 -12.80 -1.30 2.54
C ASN A 221 -12.96 -2.16 3.81
N VAL A 222 -11.99 -2.12 4.71
CA VAL A 222 -11.93 -3.01 5.89
C VAL A 222 -12.11 -2.22 7.17
N HIS A 223 -13.18 -2.48 7.92
CA HIS A 223 -13.47 -1.67 9.11
C HIS A 223 -14.27 -2.36 10.21
N HIS A 224 -14.20 -1.80 11.42
CA HIS A 224 -14.97 -2.29 12.59
C HIS A 224 -14.67 -3.76 12.95
N SER A 225 -13.42 -4.19 12.75
CA SER A 225 -12.91 -5.46 13.28
C SER A 225 -12.48 -5.28 14.74
N GLN A 226 -12.74 -6.27 15.60
CA GLN A 226 -12.31 -6.20 17.00
C GLN A 226 -10.79 -6.25 17.15
N HIS A 227 -10.11 -6.96 16.24
CA HIS A 227 -8.65 -7.04 16.14
C HIS A 227 -8.14 -6.35 14.87
N VAL A 228 -6.90 -6.67 14.48
CA VAL A 228 -6.24 -6.15 13.27
C VAL A 228 -7.17 -6.12 12.05
N GLY A 229 -7.11 -5.02 11.28
CA GLY A 229 -7.90 -4.88 10.06
C GLY A 229 -7.45 -5.87 8.99
N VAL A 230 -6.19 -5.77 8.58
CA VAL A 230 -5.55 -6.66 7.61
C VAL A 230 -4.23 -7.19 8.15
N LEU A 231 -4.09 -8.51 8.23
CA LEU A 231 -2.84 -9.17 8.61
C LEU A 231 -2.20 -9.82 7.39
N ILE A 232 -0.97 -9.42 7.08
CA ILE A 232 -0.09 -10.10 6.14
C ILE A 232 0.81 -11.02 6.96
N ASN A 233 0.59 -12.32 6.82
CA ASN A 233 1.30 -13.33 7.59
C ASN A 233 2.20 -14.19 6.70
N GLY A 234 1.70 -14.60 5.53
CA GLY A 234 2.49 -15.30 4.53
C GLY A 234 3.33 -14.36 3.66
N ASP A 235 4.43 -14.91 3.15
CA ASP A 235 5.39 -14.16 2.33
C ASP A 235 4.78 -13.59 1.04
N TYR A 236 5.38 -12.50 0.56
CA TYR A 236 5.01 -11.82 -0.68
C TYR A 236 3.56 -11.35 -0.72
N GLY A 237 2.94 -11.13 0.44
CA GLY A 237 1.60 -10.57 0.54
C GLY A 237 1.57 -9.10 0.12
N LEU A 238 0.53 -8.73 -0.62
CA LEU A 238 0.32 -7.38 -1.14
C LEU A 238 -1.01 -6.81 -0.64
N VAL A 239 -0.95 -5.67 0.04
CA VAL A 239 -2.14 -4.87 0.39
C VAL A 239 -2.03 -3.52 -0.29
N GLU A 240 -2.93 -3.24 -1.23
CA GLU A 240 -2.87 -2.00 -2.00
C GLU A 240 -4.22 -1.33 -2.27
N ASN A 241 -4.15 -0.01 -2.47
CA ASN A 241 -5.28 0.85 -2.86
C ASN A 241 -6.51 0.72 -1.94
N SER A 242 -6.32 0.33 -0.69
CA SER A 242 -7.41 -0.04 0.22
C SER A 242 -7.65 1.01 1.29
N GLN A 243 -8.86 1.04 1.82
CA GLN A 243 -9.28 1.85 2.97
C GLN A 243 -9.42 0.96 4.21
N ILE A 244 -8.62 1.23 5.26
CA ILE A 244 -8.58 0.40 6.46
C ILE A 244 -8.77 1.28 7.69
N TRP A 245 -9.91 1.15 8.37
CA TRP A 245 -10.28 2.11 9.40
C TRP A 245 -11.12 1.57 10.54
N ARG A 246 -10.97 2.16 11.72
CA ARG A 246 -11.73 1.77 12.93
C ARG A 246 -11.68 0.27 13.21
N ASN A 247 -10.50 -0.33 13.07
CA ASN A 247 -10.23 -1.69 13.54
C ASN A 247 -9.55 -1.65 14.91
N SER A 248 -9.19 -2.82 15.43
CA SER A 248 -8.63 -2.99 16.77
C SER A 248 -9.58 -2.52 17.88
N LEU A 249 -10.89 -2.68 17.68
CA LEU A 249 -11.92 -2.13 18.58
C LEU A 249 -11.90 -2.72 20.01
N ASP A 250 -11.23 -3.84 20.27
CA ASP A 250 -11.04 -4.32 21.65
C ASP A 250 -10.27 -3.32 22.52
N ASN A 251 -9.42 -2.49 21.91
CA ASN A 251 -8.71 -1.40 22.58
C ASN A 251 -9.51 -0.10 22.63
N GLU A 252 -10.74 -0.08 22.11
CA GLU A 252 -11.50 1.16 22.00
C GLU A 252 -11.70 1.82 23.36
N PHE A 253 -11.31 3.10 23.46
CA PHE A 253 -11.22 3.90 24.68
C PHE A 253 -10.20 3.36 25.71
N ASN A 254 -9.08 2.79 25.24
CA ASN A 254 -8.02 2.21 26.07
C ASN A 254 -8.56 1.15 27.05
N LYS A 255 -9.56 0.38 26.62
CA LYS A 255 -10.19 -0.67 27.45
C LYS A 255 -9.33 -1.93 27.57
N ALA A 256 -8.41 -2.14 26.64
CA ALA A 256 -7.49 -3.27 26.62
C ALA A 256 -6.08 -2.80 26.25
N GLU A 257 -5.09 -3.62 26.60
CA GLU A 257 -3.68 -3.45 26.21
C GLU A 257 -3.33 -4.47 25.12
N ILE A 258 -4.05 -4.45 23.99
CA ILE A 258 -3.75 -5.29 22.84
C ILE A 258 -2.93 -4.46 21.85
N HIS A 259 -1.85 -4.99 21.31
CA HIS A 259 -1.06 -4.30 20.29
C HIS A 259 -1.48 -4.81 18.90
N ASP A 260 -2.56 -4.23 18.37
CA ASP A 260 -3.08 -4.51 17.04
C ASP A 260 -2.91 -3.30 16.11
N ALA A 261 -3.13 -3.50 14.81
CA ALA A 261 -2.97 -2.46 13.79
C ALA A 261 -4.16 -2.39 12.81
N GLY A 262 -4.26 -1.30 12.05
CA GLY A 262 -5.05 -1.28 10.83
C GLY A 262 -4.53 -2.33 9.85
N ILE A 263 -3.25 -2.23 9.47
CA ILE A 263 -2.54 -3.19 8.62
C ILE A 263 -1.26 -3.62 9.32
N SER A 264 -0.96 -4.92 9.38
CA SER A 264 0.33 -5.41 9.87
C SER A 264 0.92 -6.49 8.96
N ALA A 265 2.22 -6.39 8.66
CA ALA A 265 3.01 -7.51 8.14
C ALA A 265 3.78 -8.15 9.30
N ALA A 266 3.38 -9.35 9.72
CA ALA A 266 3.91 -9.96 10.93
C ALA A 266 3.74 -11.49 11.05
N ARG A 267 4.75 -12.12 11.67
CA ARG A 267 4.75 -13.45 12.32
C ARG A 267 4.30 -14.65 11.48
N ASP A 268 4.89 -14.90 10.30
CA ASP A 268 4.60 -16.14 9.54
C ASP A 268 4.56 -17.36 10.48
N GLN A 269 3.50 -18.16 10.41
CA GLN A 269 3.33 -19.32 11.29
C GLN A 269 4.40 -20.41 11.08
N THR A 270 5.15 -20.35 9.98
CA THR A 270 6.16 -21.33 9.59
C THR A 270 7.49 -21.11 10.31
N ASP A 271 8.05 -19.90 10.20
CA ASP A 271 9.39 -19.56 10.70
C ASP A 271 9.42 -18.25 11.52
N ARG A 272 8.24 -17.65 11.76
CA ARG A 272 8.03 -16.39 12.50
C ARG A 272 8.56 -15.14 11.79
N LEU A 273 8.87 -15.22 10.50
CA LEU A 273 9.35 -14.08 9.72
C LEU A 273 8.50 -13.93 8.46
N THR A 274 7.68 -12.89 8.42
CA THR A 274 6.99 -12.54 7.16
C THR A 274 7.96 -11.82 6.24
N GLU A 275 8.18 -12.33 5.03
CA GLU A 275 9.12 -11.72 4.07
C GLU A 275 8.44 -11.07 2.85
N TYR A 276 9.04 -9.99 2.34
CA TYR A 276 8.66 -9.34 1.08
C TYR A 276 7.21 -8.84 1.02
N ALA A 277 6.64 -8.47 2.17
CA ALA A 277 5.32 -7.84 2.21
C ALA A 277 5.35 -6.45 1.56
N ILE A 278 4.28 -6.09 0.83
CA ILE A 278 4.13 -4.78 0.23
C ILE A 278 2.82 -4.14 0.71
N ILE A 279 2.92 -2.97 1.32
CA ILE A 279 1.80 -2.16 1.80
C ILE A 279 1.85 -0.83 1.06
N ARG A 280 0.96 -0.65 0.06
CA ARG A 280 1.06 0.48 -0.87
C ARG A 280 -0.25 1.21 -1.15
N GLY A 281 -0.21 2.54 -1.16
CA GLY A 281 -1.33 3.34 -1.69
C GLY A 281 -2.61 3.22 -0.87
N ASN A 282 -2.49 2.80 0.39
CA ASN A 282 -3.63 2.63 1.28
C ASN A 282 -3.92 3.92 2.04
N THR A 283 -5.19 4.10 2.44
CA THR A 283 -5.60 5.09 3.43
C THR A 283 -5.96 4.37 4.72
N VAL A 284 -5.27 4.67 5.82
CA VAL A 284 -5.37 3.92 7.08
C VAL A 284 -5.62 4.86 8.26
N TRP A 285 -6.79 4.78 8.90
CA TRP A 285 -7.16 5.78 9.91
C TRP A 285 -8.09 5.31 11.02
N GLU A 286 -8.08 6.05 12.14
CA GLU A 286 -8.97 5.82 13.28
C GLU A 286 -8.92 4.39 13.83
N ASN A 287 -7.81 3.67 13.61
CA ASN A 287 -7.62 2.35 14.22
C ASN A 287 -7.20 2.53 15.68
N TRP A 288 -7.77 1.70 16.56
CA TRP A 288 -7.52 1.71 18.00
C TRP A 288 -6.24 0.91 18.33
N GLY A 289 -5.18 1.21 17.60
CA GLY A 289 -3.86 0.63 17.73
C GLY A 289 -2.93 1.36 16.78
N GLU A 290 -2.05 0.63 16.12
CA GLU A 290 -1.19 1.17 15.07
C GLU A 290 -2.00 1.38 13.78
N GLY A 291 -1.57 2.30 12.93
CA GLY A 291 -2.09 2.42 11.57
C GLY A 291 -1.54 1.29 10.71
N ILE A 292 -0.29 1.41 10.32
CA ILE A 292 0.48 0.43 9.55
C ILE A 292 1.63 -0.07 10.42
N SER A 293 1.85 -1.38 10.41
CA SER A 293 2.85 -2.03 11.23
C SER A 293 3.66 -3.05 10.44
N THR A 294 4.93 -3.22 10.79
CA THR A 294 5.71 -4.40 10.42
C THR A 294 6.48 -4.86 11.65
N PHE A 295 6.29 -6.15 11.98
CA PHE A 295 6.74 -6.73 13.24
C PHE A 295 7.24 -8.16 13.04
N GLU A 296 8.46 -8.49 13.47
CA GLU A 296 9.04 -9.82 13.23
C GLU A 296 8.97 -10.15 11.72
N ALA A 297 9.51 -9.26 10.88
CA ALA A 297 9.38 -9.30 9.42
C ALA A 297 10.66 -8.84 8.70
N SER A 298 10.79 -9.17 7.42
CA SER A 298 11.93 -8.76 6.59
C SER A 298 11.50 -8.31 5.19
N HIS A 299 12.25 -7.40 4.58
CA HIS A 299 12.03 -6.93 3.21
C HIS A 299 10.64 -6.29 2.99
N THR A 300 10.01 -5.76 4.04
CA THR A 300 8.72 -5.05 3.92
C THR A 300 8.90 -3.73 3.19
N THR A 301 8.07 -3.48 2.17
CA THR A 301 7.94 -2.16 1.54
C THR A 301 6.65 -1.48 2.00
N ILE A 302 6.77 -0.31 2.62
CA ILE A 302 5.65 0.54 3.04
C ILE A 302 5.72 1.82 2.22
N GLU A 303 4.89 1.95 1.18
CA GLU A 303 5.01 3.09 0.26
C GLU A 303 3.71 3.79 -0.16
N ASN A 304 3.78 5.11 -0.36
CA ASN A 304 2.68 5.92 -0.90
C ASN A 304 1.37 5.82 -0.09
N ASN A 305 1.43 5.46 1.20
CA ASN A 305 0.25 5.36 2.05
C ASN A 305 -0.07 6.72 2.71
N ILE A 306 -1.34 6.93 3.01
CA ILE A 306 -1.79 7.98 3.91
C ILE A 306 -2.25 7.29 5.20
N SER A 307 -1.57 7.56 6.32
CA SER A 307 -1.94 6.99 7.62
C SER A 307 -2.15 8.08 8.64
N HIS A 308 -3.35 8.21 9.19
CA HIS A 308 -3.67 9.31 10.07
C HIS A 308 -4.62 8.94 11.20
N ASP A 309 -4.59 9.71 12.29
CA ASP A 309 -5.49 9.51 13.43
C ASP A 309 -5.53 8.06 13.92
N ASN A 310 -4.38 7.40 14.11
CA ASN A 310 -4.33 6.10 14.77
C ASN A 310 -3.86 6.27 16.22
N LEU A 311 -4.30 5.37 17.11
CA LEU A 311 -4.11 5.50 18.56
C LEU A 311 -2.63 5.62 18.96
N THR A 312 -1.79 4.70 18.51
CA THR A 312 -0.40 4.60 18.98
C THR A 312 0.58 5.21 17.99
N ALA A 313 0.83 4.56 16.86
CA ALA A 313 1.70 5.05 15.79
C ALA A 313 0.98 4.92 14.44
N ASN A 314 1.14 5.91 13.56
CA ASN A 314 0.65 5.83 12.19
C ASN A 314 1.44 4.79 11.40
N ILE A 315 2.77 4.78 11.54
CA ILE A 315 3.62 3.71 11.02
C ILE A 315 4.54 3.22 12.14
N TYR A 316 4.50 1.92 12.45
CA TYR A 316 5.42 1.26 13.38
C TYR A 316 6.28 0.21 12.67
N ILE A 317 7.60 0.32 12.85
CA ILE A 317 8.58 -0.63 12.32
C ILE A 317 9.34 -1.18 13.52
N SER A 318 9.10 -2.44 13.87
CA SER A 318 9.73 -3.04 15.03
C SER A 318 10.19 -4.45 14.74
N ASP A 319 11.34 -4.81 15.30
CA ASP A 319 11.89 -6.16 15.16
C ASP A 319 11.94 -6.60 13.69
N ALA A 320 12.39 -5.70 12.82
CA ALA A 320 12.26 -5.86 11.37
C ALA A 320 13.54 -5.49 10.63
N THR A 321 13.80 -6.18 9.53
CA THR A 321 15.03 -5.98 8.73
C THR A 321 14.73 -5.65 7.28
N TYR A 322 15.63 -4.90 6.62
CA TYR A 322 15.50 -4.58 5.18
C TYR A 322 14.19 -3.86 4.82
N VAL A 323 13.66 -3.04 5.74
CA VAL A 323 12.40 -2.32 5.54
C VAL A 323 12.63 -1.03 4.76
N GLU A 324 11.77 -0.78 3.78
CA GLU A 324 11.72 0.48 3.04
C GLU A 324 10.40 1.21 3.33
N CYS A 325 10.47 2.33 4.06
CA CYS A 325 9.34 3.21 4.39
C CYS A 325 9.44 4.52 3.60
N ILE A 326 8.69 4.61 2.51
CA ILE A 326 8.95 5.58 1.44
C ILE A 326 7.68 6.33 1.01
N ARG A 327 7.75 7.65 0.83
CA ARG A 327 6.62 8.43 0.25
C ARG A 327 5.30 8.31 1.01
N ASN A 328 5.34 8.04 2.30
CA ASN A 328 4.13 8.00 3.12
C ASN A 328 3.81 9.40 3.64
N PHE A 329 2.52 9.66 3.84
CA PHE A 329 2.03 10.86 4.49
C PHE A 329 1.31 10.49 5.79
N VAL A 330 1.87 10.92 6.91
CA VAL A 330 1.34 10.61 8.24
C VAL A 330 0.95 11.86 9.01
N PHE A 331 -0.24 11.89 9.59
CA PHE A 331 -0.67 13.07 10.33
C PHE A 331 -1.68 12.75 11.42
N MET A 332 -1.92 13.74 12.28
CA MET A 332 -3.03 13.72 13.21
C MET A 332 -3.82 15.03 13.09
N LYS A 333 -5.13 14.92 12.94
CA LYS A 333 -6.04 16.06 12.87
C LYS A 333 -6.40 16.52 14.27
N THR A 334 -6.35 17.83 14.49
CA THR A 334 -6.76 18.45 15.76
C THR A 334 -8.22 18.19 16.14
N GLU A 335 -9.06 17.95 15.14
CA GLU A 335 -10.49 17.64 15.27
C GLU A 335 -10.80 16.14 15.36
N SER A 336 -9.77 15.28 15.31
CA SER A 336 -9.96 13.84 15.49
C SER A 336 -10.57 13.56 16.86
N TYR A 337 -11.55 12.65 16.93
CA TYR A 337 -12.18 12.29 18.21
C TYR A 337 -11.22 11.50 19.11
N ILE A 338 -10.16 10.92 18.53
CA ILE A 338 -9.08 10.28 19.29
C ILE A 338 -7.93 11.25 19.58
N PHE A 339 -8.01 12.53 19.21
CA PHE A 339 -6.93 13.48 19.44
C PHE A 339 -6.58 13.57 20.94
N GLY A 340 -5.30 13.36 21.25
CA GLY A 340 -4.78 13.39 22.62
C GLY A 340 -4.92 12.07 23.39
N TYR A 341 -5.36 10.99 22.74
CA TYR A 341 -5.32 9.64 23.30
C TYR A 341 -3.98 8.96 23.01
N ASP A 342 -3.21 8.60 24.04
CA ASP A 342 -1.96 7.86 23.87
C ASP A 342 -0.92 8.57 22.95
N ALA A 343 -0.09 7.80 22.23
CA ALA A 343 1.22 8.22 21.75
C ALA A 343 1.25 8.87 20.36
N HIS A 344 0.20 8.72 19.56
CA HIS A 344 0.01 9.26 18.19
C HIS A 344 1.28 9.62 17.40
N VAL A 345 2.20 8.67 17.26
CA VAL A 345 3.49 8.90 16.59
C VAL A 345 3.29 8.88 15.08
N GLY A 346 4.00 9.74 14.35
CA GLY A 346 4.03 9.68 12.89
C GLY A 346 4.68 8.40 12.37
N ILE A 347 6.01 8.33 12.47
CA ILE A 347 6.78 7.12 12.14
C ILE A 347 7.59 6.72 13.38
N MET A 348 7.41 5.49 13.83
CA MET A 348 8.06 4.93 15.01
C MET A 348 8.92 3.73 14.62
N LEU A 349 10.15 3.70 15.12
CA LEU A 349 11.00 2.51 15.11
C LEU A 349 11.17 1.97 16.52
N GLY A 350 11.21 0.66 16.66
CA GLY A 350 11.44 0.00 17.94
C GLY A 350 12.14 -1.34 17.86
N ASP A 351 12.64 -1.80 19.00
CA ASP A 351 13.07 -3.18 19.22
C ASP A 351 12.32 -3.73 20.43
N GLU A 352 11.05 -4.07 20.22
CA GLU A 352 10.17 -4.51 21.30
C GLU A 352 10.62 -5.85 21.88
N LYS A 353 11.12 -6.76 21.03
CA LYS A 353 11.68 -8.05 21.48
C LYS A 353 13.16 -8.21 21.16
N TYR A 354 13.71 -7.33 20.32
CA TYR A 354 15.05 -7.42 19.78
C TYR A 354 15.27 -8.74 19.01
N GLN A 355 14.23 -9.23 18.33
CA GLN A 355 14.25 -10.51 17.60
C GLN A 355 13.38 -10.47 16.32
N PRO A 356 13.98 -10.28 15.14
CA PRO A 356 15.36 -9.85 14.92
C PRO A 356 15.59 -8.42 15.41
N PRO A 357 16.83 -8.03 15.75
CA PRO A 357 17.17 -6.61 15.93
C PRO A 357 16.86 -5.81 14.67
N SER A 358 16.27 -4.63 14.84
CA SER A 358 15.90 -3.76 13.73
C SER A 358 17.12 -3.24 13.00
N ALA A 359 17.26 -3.61 11.72
CA ALA A 359 18.46 -3.29 10.94
C ALA A 359 18.21 -3.15 9.44
N HIS A 360 19.09 -2.43 8.73
CA HIS A 360 19.01 -2.23 7.28
C HIS A 360 17.71 -1.52 6.85
N ILE A 361 17.31 -0.47 7.58
CA ILE A 361 16.02 0.20 7.37
C ILE A 361 16.24 1.53 6.65
N LYS A 362 15.40 1.84 5.66
CA LYS A 362 15.40 3.12 4.97
C LYS A 362 14.07 3.83 5.13
N ILE A 363 14.11 5.08 5.57
CA ILE A 363 12.95 5.93 5.82
C ILE A 363 13.19 7.24 5.09
N PHE A 364 12.56 7.39 3.93
CA PHE A 364 12.82 8.56 3.12
C PHE A 364 11.65 9.06 2.31
N ASN A 365 11.72 10.35 1.98
CA ASN A 365 10.64 11.07 1.29
C ASN A 365 9.31 10.96 2.01
N ASN A 366 9.26 10.88 3.34
CA ASN A 366 7.98 10.86 4.06
C ASN A 366 7.61 12.28 4.50
N LEU A 367 6.30 12.55 4.55
CA LEU A 367 5.71 13.73 5.15
C LEU A 367 5.11 13.35 6.50
N ALA A 368 5.40 14.10 7.55
CA ALA A 368 4.74 13.93 8.84
C ALA A 368 4.30 15.27 9.43
N TYR A 369 3.05 15.33 9.86
CA TYR A 369 2.45 16.57 10.37
C TYR A 369 1.60 16.39 11.60
N ASN A 370 1.81 17.28 12.58
CA ASN A 370 0.96 17.42 13.75
C ASN A 370 0.72 16.10 14.49
N ASN A 371 1.74 15.24 14.55
CA ASN A 371 1.74 14.04 15.37
C ASN A 371 2.24 14.39 16.79
N HIS A 372 2.07 13.50 17.77
CA HIS A 372 2.65 13.71 19.12
C HIS A 372 4.17 13.88 19.03
N ARG A 373 4.76 13.05 18.17
CA ARG A 373 6.14 13.05 17.66
C ARG A 373 6.06 12.69 16.19
N ASN A 374 6.70 13.45 15.30
CA ASN A 374 6.65 13.13 13.86
C ASN A 374 7.53 11.92 13.53
N PHE A 375 8.69 11.82 14.19
CA PHE A 375 9.54 10.63 14.15
C PHE A 375 9.96 10.23 15.56
N TYR A 376 9.97 8.93 15.85
CA TYR A 376 10.42 8.41 17.14
C TYR A 376 11.25 7.13 17.00
N TRP A 377 12.45 7.12 17.58
CA TRP A 377 13.14 5.89 17.95
C TRP A 377 12.85 5.53 19.41
N TRP A 378 12.24 4.36 19.63
CA TRP A 378 12.06 3.76 20.95
C TRP A 378 12.98 2.56 21.12
N ARG A 379 13.75 2.53 22.22
CA ARG A 379 14.69 1.44 22.46
C ARG A 379 14.03 0.05 22.52
N GLY A 380 12.82 -0.02 23.07
CA GLY A 380 12.26 -1.27 23.57
C GLY A 380 13.22 -1.94 24.58
N VAL A 381 13.66 -3.15 24.26
CA VAL A 381 14.53 -3.98 25.11
C VAL A 381 15.96 -3.42 25.20
N GLN A 382 16.63 -3.69 26.33
CA GLN A 382 18.03 -3.28 26.52
C GLN A 382 18.94 -3.88 25.44
N GLY A 383 19.76 -3.05 24.81
CA GLY A 383 20.60 -3.43 23.66
C GLY A 383 20.01 -3.01 22.31
N GLY A 384 18.71 -2.69 22.28
CA GLY A 384 18.04 -2.14 21.10
C GLY A 384 18.70 -0.88 20.57
N GLY A 385 18.71 -0.75 19.24
CA GLY A 385 19.33 0.39 18.56
C GLY A 385 19.13 0.31 17.06
N MET A 386 18.88 1.45 16.43
CA MET A 386 18.96 1.59 14.98
C MET A 386 20.35 1.12 14.48
N ASN A 387 20.37 0.10 13.64
CA ASN A 387 21.57 -0.47 13.04
C ASN A 387 21.50 -0.41 11.50
N ASP A 388 22.42 0.31 10.86
CA ASP A 388 22.39 0.57 9.41
C ASP A 388 21.03 1.14 8.96
N VAL A 389 20.68 2.30 9.52
CA VAL A 389 19.42 2.98 9.25
C VAL A 389 19.65 4.30 8.54
N LEU A 390 18.96 4.50 7.42
CA LEU A 390 18.91 5.77 6.71
C LEU A 390 17.58 6.46 6.99
N ILE A 391 17.64 7.65 7.59
CA ILE A 391 16.51 8.57 7.72
C ILE A 391 16.84 9.80 6.90
N ALA A 392 16.32 9.87 5.68
CA ALA A 392 16.72 10.94 4.77
C ALA A 392 15.59 11.56 3.96
N TYR A 393 15.76 12.83 3.61
CA TYR A 393 14.79 13.53 2.76
C TYR A 393 13.35 13.45 3.28
N ASN A 394 13.14 13.43 4.59
CA ASN A 394 11.80 13.53 5.16
C ASN A 394 11.48 14.99 5.47
N THR A 395 10.19 15.33 5.49
CA THR A 395 9.72 16.64 5.94
C THR A 395 8.80 16.45 7.14
N PHE A 396 9.28 16.83 8.32
CA PHE A 396 8.58 16.73 9.59
C PHE A 396 8.18 18.12 10.05
N VAL A 397 6.87 18.39 10.13
CA VAL A 397 6.36 19.72 10.47
C VAL A 397 5.45 19.63 11.68
N ASN A 398 5.82 20.35 12.74
CA ASN A 398 5.07 20.55 13.98
C ASN A 398 4.61 19.26 14.65
N SER A 399 5.15 18.94 15.82
CA SER A 399 4.46 18.08 16.78
C SER A 399 3.50 18.91 17.65
N PHE A 400 2.47 18.29 18.22
CA PHE A 400 1.56 18.99 19.14
C PHE A 400 1.86 18.81 20.63
N ASP A 401 2.70 17.83 21.03
CA ASP A 401 2.92 17.59 22.47
C ASP A 401 4.39 17.38 22.88
N THR A 402 5.18 16.56 22.19
CA THR A 402 6.56 16.28 22.66
C THR A 402 7.64 17.05 21.89
N ALA A 403 7.91 16.65 20.65
CA ALA A 403 8.94 17.25 19.80
C ALA A 403 8.77 16.78 18.35
N GLY A 404 9.29 17.55 17.39
CA GLY A 404 9.30 17.14 15.98
C GLY A 404 9.95 15.78 15.79
N VAL A 405 11.13 15.58 16.38
CA VAL A 405 11.87 14.30 16.34
C VAL A 405 12.22 13.87 17.76
N VAL A 406 12.09 12.59 18.07
CA VAL A 406 12.57 12.02 19.33
C VAL A 406 13.48 10.83 19.04
N ILE A 407 14.69 10.86 19.58
CA ILE A 407 15.63 9.74 19.54
C ILE A 407 15.87 9.30 20.98
N GLY A 408 15.23 8.20 21.38
CA GLY A 408 15.48 7.58 22.69
C GLY A 408 16.88 6.99 22.81
N ASN A 409 17.22 6.46 23.99
CA ASN A 409 18.46 5.74 24.20
C ASN A 409 18.55 4.53 23.23
N GLY A 410 19.77 4.16 22.83
CA GLY A 410 19.98 2.97 22.02
C GLY A 410 21.44 2.72 21.71
N SER A 411 21.76 1.48 21.36
CA SER A 411 23.08 1.07 20.87
C SER A 411 23.17 1.26 19.36
N HIS A 412 23.07 2.52 18.92
CA HIS A 412 23.02 2.86 17.49
C HIS A 412 24.34 2.58 16.77
N THR A 413 24.25 2.09 15.54
CA THR A 413 25.41 1.83 14.69
C THR A 413 25.07 2.21 13.24
N SER A 414 25.96 2.96 12.58
CA SER A 414 25.84 3.32 11.17
C SER A 414 24.51 4.00 10.79
N VAL A 415 23.98 4.87 11.65
CA VAL A 415 22.75 5.62 11.38
C VAL A 415 23.06 6.93 10.67
N ARG A 416 22.35 7.21 9.57
CA ARG A 416 22.47 8.44 8.79
C ARG A 416 21.15 9.21 8.83
N PHE A 417 21.16 10.36 9.50
CA PHE A 417 20.03 11.28 9.57
C PHE A 417 20.31 12.50 8.68
N TYR A 418 20.00 12.40 7.39
CA TYR A 418 20.49 13.32 6.35
C TYR A 418 19.39 14.04 5.57
N ASN A 419 19.63 15.26 5.11
CA ASN A 419 18.76 15.93 4.14
C ASN A 419 17.29 16.07 4.57
N ASN A 420 16.98 16.02 5.87
CA ASN A 420 15.61 16.16 6.36
C ASN A 420 15.27 17.64 6.59
N ILE A 421 14.01 18.01 6.36
CA ILE A 421 13.44 19.26 6.88
C ILE A 421 12.73 18.94 8.19
N ILE A 422 13.11 19.65 9.26
CA ILE A 422 12.41 19.62 10.53
C ILE A 422 11.97 21.05 10.84
N GLN A 423 10.66 21.27 10.78
CA GLN A 423 10.05 22.54 11.17
C GLN A 423 9.27 22.33 12.46
N GLN A 424 9.57 23.12 13.49
CA GLN A 424 8.79 23.14 14.72
C GLN A 424 8.55 24.58 15.17
N ASP A 425 7.32 25.03 14.94
CA ASP A 425 6.80 26.30 15.39
C ASP A 425 6.48 26.24 16.89
N GLY A 426 6.42 27.41 17.52
CA GLY A 426 6.15 27.53 18.96
C GLY A 426 7.27 26.98 19.86
N ASN A 427 6.90 26.63 21.09
CA ASN A 427 7.85 26.40 22.19
C ASN A 427 8.33 24.95 22.32
N LEU A 428 7.69 23.98 21.65
CA LEU A 428 8.10 22.58 21.73
C LEU A 428 9.51 22.39 21.12
N PRO A 429 10.36 21.51 21.66
CA PRO A 429 11.66 21.21 21.06
C PRO A 429 11.55 20.76 19.59
N ILE A 430 12.52 21.15 18.77
CA ILE A 430 12.61 20.66 17.38
C ILE A 430 13.03 19.18 17.35
N ILE A 431 13.89 18.80 18.30
CA ILE A 431 14.35 17.43 18.51
C ILE A 431 14.66 17.22 20.00
N LEU A 432 14.36 16.04 20.52
CA LEU A 432 14.86 15.52 21.78
C LEU A 432 15.66 14.25 21.49
N ALA A 433 16.95 14.27 21.76
CA ALA A 433 17.84 13.14 21.50
C ALA A 433 18.63 12.77 22.74
N SER A 434 18.52 11.51 23.15
CA SER A 434 19.41 10.92 24.13
C SER A 434 20.85 10.92 23.61
N PRO A 435 21.86 11.27 24.44
CA PRO A 435 23.25 11.18 24.03
C PRO A 435 23.60 9.76 23.60
N SER A 436 23.94 9.59 22.32
CA SER A 436 24.23 8.28 21.73
C SER A 436 25.28 8.41 20.64
N ALA A 437 26.16 7.42 20.56
CA ALA A 437 27.13 7.29 19.48
C ALA A 437 26.49 6.58 18.27
N GLY A 438 27.14 6.63 17.11
CA GLY A 438 26.73 5.85 15.93
C GLY A 438 25.63 6.48 15.07
N ILE A 439 25.16 7.69 15.42
CA ILE A 439 24.29 8.52 14.57
C ILE A 439 25.08 9.68 13.99
N THR A 440 25.00 9.85 12.67
CA THR A 440 25.52 11.02 11.97
C THR A 440 24.38 11.89 11.48
N TYR A 441 24.37 13.15 11.89
CA TYR A 441 23.48 14.20 11.39
C TYR A 441 24.23 15.02 10.34
N SER A 442 23.61 15.31 9.20
CA SER A 442 24.24 16.14 8.15
C SER A 442 23.24 16.67 7.13
N ASN A 443 23.48 17.87 6.61
CA ASN A 443 22.69 18.49 5.54
C ASN A 443 21.19 18.58 5.85
N ASN A 444 20.81 18.61 7.13
CA ASN A 444 19.42 18.81 7.52
C ASN A 444 19.10 20.31 7.54
N LEU A 445 17.83 20.64 7.38
CA LEU A 445 17.30 21.98 7.60
C LEU A 445 16.46 21.96 8.86
N TRP A 446 16.84 22.81 9.81
CA TRP A 446 16.15 22.99 11.08
C TRP A 446 15.54 24.39 11.16
N SER A 447 14.24 24.50 11.43
CA SER A 447 13.59 25.82 11.58
C SER A 447 14.03 26.59 12.83
N LYS A 448 14.72 25.91 13.75
CA LYS A 448 15.38 26.48 14.93
C LYS A 448 16.60 25.65 15.28
N THR A 449 17.57 26.27 15.97
CA THR A 449 18.80 25.59 16.38
C THR A 449 18.50 24.38 17.27
N PRO A 450 18.86 23.15 16.86
CA PRO A 450 18.73 21.97 17.70
C PRO A 450 19.84 21.91 18.77
N VAL A 451 19.79 20.92 19.65
CA VAL A 451 20.84 20.70 20.67
C VAL A 451 22.21 20.44 20.02
N SER A 452 23.30 20.84 20.68
CA SER A 452 24.63 20.89 20.06
C SER A 452 25.20 19.53 19.62
N ASN A 453 24.69 18.42 20.16
CA ASN A 453 25.13 17.07 19.81
C ASN A 453 24.36 16.46 18.62
N VAL A 454 23.40 17.17 18.02
CA VAL A 454 22.62 16.69 16.87
C VAL A 454 22.66 17.64 15.66
N ILE A 455 23.60 18.59 15.66
CA ILE A 455 23.81 19.55 14.58
C ILE A 455 25.16 19.32 13.90
N SER A 456 25.19 19.51 12.59
CA SER A 456 26.42 19.51 11.78
C SER A 456 26.73 20.91 11.23
N PRO A 457 28.00 21.30 11.02
CA PRO A 457 28.36 22.59 10.41
C PRO A 457 27.79 22.82 8.99
N VAL A 458 27.36 21.75 8.31
CA VAL A 458 26.74 21.82 6.98
C VAL A 458 25.21 21.78 7.01
N ASP A 459 24.60 21.74 8.20
CA ASP A 459 23.16 21.91 8.35
C ASP A 459 22.74 23.37 8.08
N VAL A 460 21.47 23.55 7.72
CA VAL A 460 20.84 24.84 7.49
C VAL A 460 19.95 25.18 8.68
N ILE A 461 20.13 26.34 9.29
CA ILE A 461 19.23 26.86 10.32
C ILE A 461 18.45 28.04 9.75
N ALA A 462 17.24 27.79 9.27
CA ALA A 462 16.39 28.79 8.63
C ALA A 462 14.93 28.31 8.52
N ASP A 463 13.99 29.22 8.26
CA ASP A 463 12.65 28.85 7.83
C ASP A 463 12.73 28.08 6.49
N PRO A 464 12.17 26.86 6.37
CA PRO A 464 12.15 26.13 5.11
C PRO A 464 11.34 26.80 3.99
N LEU A 465 10.51 27.80 4.30
CA LEU A 465 9.62 28.47 3.34
C LEU A 465 8.72 27.44 2.62
N LEU A 466 7.96 26.67 3.39
CA LEU A 466 6.94 25.78 2.83
C LEU A 466 5.75 26.59 2.28
N GLU A 467 5.10 26.11 1.22
CA GLU A 467 3.98 26.76 0.53
C GLU A 467 2.84 27.11 1.49
N LYS A 468 2.46 26.14 2.34
CA LYS A 468 1.39 26.28 3.34
C LYS A 468 0.04 26.77 2.78
N THR A 469 -0.22 26.52 1.50
CA THR A 469 -1.50 26.84 0.85
C THR A 469 -2.49 25.68 1.00
N GLY A 470 -3.75 25.97 1.35
CA GLY A 470 -4.78 24.95 1.51
C GLY A 470 -4.76 24.30 2.89
N LEU A 471 -5.14 23.01 2.97
CA LEU A 471 -5.17 22.26 4.21
C LEU A 471 -3.82 21.58 4.48
N PRO A 472 -3.36 21.51 5.73
CA PRO A 472 -2.11 20.82 6.07
C PRO A 472 -2.22 19.29 5.97
N THR A 473 -3.42 18.76 5.68
CA THR A 473 -3.69 17.36 5.32
C THR A 473 -3.64 17.12 3.81
N ASP A 474 -3.17 18.09 3.04
CA ASP A 474 -2.83 17.96 1.62
C ASP A 474 -1.29 17.98 1.46
N PRO A 475 -0.67 16.97 0.81
CA PRO A 475 0.77 16.97 0.55
C PRO A 475 1.28 18.25 -0.15
N GLN A 476 0.46 18.93 -0.95
CA GLN A 476 0.86 20.18 -1.62
C GLN A 476 1.24 21.30 -0.63
N TRP A 477 0.73 21.25 0.60
CA TRP A 477 1.05 22.19 1.67
C TRP A 477 2.55 22.20 2.04
N PHE A 478 3.27 21.11 1.76
CA PHE A 478 4.67 20.87 2.11
C PHE A 478 5.66 21.20 1.00
N LYS A 479 5.19 21.71 -0.15
CA LYS A 479 6.07 22.13 -1.23
C LYS A 479 6.95 23.30 -0.80
N LEU A 480 8.13 23.41 -1.41
CA LEU A 480 9.03 24.54 -1.17
C LEU A 480 8.58 25.76 -1.98
N GLN A 481 8.65 26.95 -1.38
CA GLN A 481 8.51 28.21 -2.08
C GLN A 481 9.80 28.61 -2.81
N ALA A 482 9.65 29.48 -3.80
CA ALA A 482 10.80 30.12 -4.46
C ALA A 482 11.71 30.81 -3.42
N GLY A 483 13.01 30.53 -3.47
CA GLY A 483 13.99 31.08 -2.54
C GLY A 483 14.12 30.32 -1.22
N SER A 484 13.44 29.18 -1.06
CA SER A 484 13.65 28.30 0.08
C SER A 484 15.15 27.97 0.27
N PRO A 485 15.67 28.03 1.50
CA PRO A 485 17.05 27.67 1.80
C PRO A 485 17.30 26.15 1.72
N ALA A 486 16.27 25.34 1.49
CA ALA A 486 16.41 23.91 1.21
C ALA A 486 16.91 23.62 -0.22
N ILE A 487 16.70 24.56 -1.15
CA ILE A 487 16.90 24.34 -2.58
C ILE A 487 18.38 24.13 -2.93
N ASN A 488 18.70 23.04 -3.61
CA ASN A 488 20.03 22.60 -4.04
C ASN A 488 21.04 22.44 -2.88
N LYS A 489 20.58 22.17 -1.66
CA LYS A 489 21.43 22.07 -0.46
C LYS A 489 21.62 20.66 0.09
N ALA A 490 20.88 19.68 -0.41
CA ALA A 490 21.03 18.31 0.07
C ALA A 490 22.31 17.66 -0.46
N LEU A 491 22.84 16.73 0.33
CA LEU A 491 23.89 15.80 -0.09
C LEU A 491 23.28 14.76 -1.04
N PRO A 492 23.71 14.62 -2.31
CA PRO A 492 23.20 13.58 -3.20
C PRO A 492 23.43 12.18 -2.64
N LEU A 493 22.35 11.39 -2.50
CA LEU A 493 22.41 10.00 -2.08
C LEU A 493 22.08 9.09 -3.27
N THR A 494 22.98 8.18 -3.63
CA THR A 494 22.80 7.25 -4.77
C THR A 494 21.62 6.30 -4.59
N GLU A 495 21.24 6.05 -3.34
CA GLU A 495 20.11 5.20 -2.96
C GLU A 495 18.76 5.93 -2.95
N VAL A 496 18.73 7.27 -3.01
CA VAL A 496 17.50 8.07 -3.04
C VAL A 496 17.49 8.99 -4.27
N THR A 497 17.00 8.46 -5.39
CA THR A 497 17.07 9.14 -6.70
C THR A 497 15.81 9.90 -7.08
N ARG A 498 14.72 9.69 -6.34
CA ARG A 498 13.42 10.33 -6.57
C ARG A 498 12.86 10.93 -5.28
N ASP A 499 11.93 11.87 -5.39
CA ASP A 499 11.30 12.58 -4.28
C ASP A 499 9.91 12.00 -3.91
N PHE A 500 9.15 12.74 -3.10
CA PHE A 500 7.78 12.39 -2.67
C PHE A 500 6.82 12.20 -3.85
N GLU A 501 6.85 13.12 -4.81
CA GLU A 501 6.00 13.11 -6.00
C GLU A 501 6.57 12.20 -7.12
N ASN A 502 7.57 11.37 -6.78
CA ASN A 502 8.27 10.47 -7.67
C ASN A 502 8.99 11.21 -8.82
N PHE A 503 9.47 12.41 -8.58
CA PHE A 503 10.30 13.16 -9.49
C PHE A 503 11.79 12.89 -9.26
N SER A 504 12.60 12.94 -10.32
CA SER A 504 14.06 12.76 -10.17
C SER A 504 14.69 13.95 -9.44
N ARG A 505 15.60 13.67 -8.52
CA ARG A 505 16.30 14.69 -7.71
C ARG A 505 17.54 15.32 -8.39
N GLY A 506 17.96 14.79 -9.54
CA GLY A 506 19.12 15.32 -10.27
C GLY A 506 20.44 15.31 -9.48
N SER A 507 21.37 16.20 -9.84
CA SER A 507 22.71 16.29 -9.24
C SER A 507 22.83 17.28 -8.08
N GLN A 508 21.81 18.13 -7.88
CA GLN A 508 21.73 19.12 -6.82
C GLN A 508 20.35 18.99 -6.16
N PRO A 509 20.15 17.95 -5.34
CA PRO A 509 18.86 17.70 -4.74
C PRO A 509 18.51 18.76 -3.68
N ASP A 510 17.23 18.90 -3.42
CA ASP A 510 16.70 19.74 -2.36
C ASP A 510 16.64 18.99 -1.02
N ILE A 511 16.83 19.69 0.09
CA ILE A 511 16.58 19.13 1.42
C ILE A 511 15.07 18.89 1.58
N GLY A 512 14.68 17.75 2.15
CA GLY A 512 13.30 17.40 2.42
C GLY A 512 12.65 16.48 1.38
N ALA A 513 11.37 16.21 1.58
CA ALA A 513 10.65 15.18 0.85
C ALA A 513 10.33 15.53 -0.61
N MET A 514 10.23 16.81 -0.96
CA MET A 514 9.80 17.27 -2.29
C MET A 514 10.87 18.16 -2.92
N GLU A 515 11.13 17.94 -4.21
CA GLU A 515 11.96 18.86 -5.01
C GLU A 515 11.14 20.11 -5.35
N TYR A 516 11.77 21.28 -5.24
CA TYR A 516 11.25 22.54 -5.71
C TYR A 516 11.09 22.51 -7.23
N ARG A 517 9.94 23.00 -7.68
CA ARG A 517 9.63 23.15 -9.10
C ARG A 517 8.98 24.51 -9.30
N PRO A 518 9.58 25.39 -10.12
CA PRO A 518 9.09 26.74 -10.35
C PRO A 518 7.79 26.80 -11.14
#